data_AF-A0A934I3F1-F1
#
_entry.id   AF-A0A934I3F1-F1
#
_cell.length_a   1.000
_cell.length_b   1.000
_cell.length_c   1.000
_cell.angle_alpha   90.00
_cell.angle_beta   90.00
_cell.angle_gamma   90.00
#
_symmetry.space_group_name_H-M   'P 1'
#
loop_
_entity.id
_entity.type
_entity.pdbx_description
1 polymer ?
#
loop_
_entity_poly.entity_id
_entity_poly.type
_entity_poly.pdbx_seq_one_letter_code
_entity_poly.pdbx_strand_id
1 'polypeptide(L)'
;MSELTLIFNWIVVSSIAASILIGVILIVKLIVKDTLSPNWQYLIWLILLIRLLMPSLPSSSMSIFNTVKPAAEKIALTERSFTPNIEGNIQIPRISLPETNNITNKTNHEVSKDKFNLKNILMLIWLSGVFIFTLYTIFINLKIIVKNKQWILADNDIVDQKLSECKAALNIKKDIPAFFTNNVSTPSLFGIFRPVLLIPKDTYHKISDDELKHIFLHELCHFKRKDNLINWVVVILKILHWFNPIIWYGFYKMREDCEIACDTMAMSYMSEKEKSEYGYTLVHLLEITSKQNHLLGTMGILSDKSGIKRRIIMISKNKRYVKFSLLGIAILLSLSCILLTNAKVNTAHADKLLASDNKIESNITVNDIKNSESYSGKVMIIPNPKKVAVAYSSQLGKTNNTTSELAKSQNAIAAINAGAFYMDQLPCGFIIKDGKFIYTQSNDKTTKFDTTGFTDEGKLIIGSYTLEELKAKGVKEAVGYGLPLIINGKSVSGVNSLDLGVGPRTAIGQMADGTVIFLVTDGRNTNSIGATVKDVTDVLLKNGAVNAALLDGGSSSTMYYKGNVINTPSNSSGERKVPSAFVVLP
;
A
#
# COMPACT_ATOMS: atom_id res chain seq x y z
N MET A 1 4.15 14.33 -5.91
CA MET A 1 4.84 13.05 -6.14
C MET A 1 4.51 12.00 -5.07
N SER A 2 4.34 12.39 -3.80
CA SER A 2 3.96 11.51 -2.68
C SER A 2 2.60 10.82 -2.90
N GLU A 3 1.56 11.56 -3.27
CA GLU A 3 0.20 11.00 -3.49
C GLU A 3 0.15 10.01 -4.66
N LEU A 4 0.76 10.36 -5.80
CA LEU A 4 0.84 9.47 -6.96
C LEU A 4 1.57 8.17 -6.62
N THR A 5 2.58 8.25 -5.75
CA THR A 5 3.33 7.08 -5.26
C THR A 5 2.45 6.19 -4.37
N LEU A 6 1.60 6.77 -3.53
CA LEU A 6 0.63 6.03 -2.71
C LEU A 6 -0.39 5.30 -3.60
N ILE A 7 -0.97 6.00 -4.57
CA ILE A 7 -1.91 5.44 -5.54
C ILE A 7 -1.27 4.29 -6.33
N PHE A 8 -0.04 4.48 -6.83
CA PHE A 8 0.68 3.46 -7.56
C PHE A 8 0.93 2.20 -6.71
N ASN A 9 1.39 2.36 -5.46
CA ASN A 9 1.61 1.20 -4.58
C ASN A 9 0.29 0.48 -4.28
N TRP A 10 -0.79 1.23 -4.02
CA TRP A 10 -2.11 0.67 -3.80
C TRP A 10 -2.59 -0.14 -5.00
N ILE A 11 -2.50 0.40 -6.22
CA ILE A 11 -2.88 -0.30 -7.45
C ILE A 11 -2.10 -1.61 -7.62
N VAL A 12 -0.79 -1.61 -7.36
CA VAL A 12 0.05 -2.81 -7.46
C VAL A 12 -0.39 -3.88 -6.46
N VAL A 13 -0.60 -3.51 -5.19
CA VAL A 13 -1.04 -4.43 -4.13
C VAL A 13 -2.44 -4.96 -4.41
N SER A 14 -3.36 -4.08 -4.83
CA SER A 14 -4.73 -4.43 -5.21
C SER A 14 -4.74 -5.39 -6.41
N SER A 15 -3.88 -5.15 -7.41
CA SER A 15 -3.67 -6.04 -8.55
C SER A 15 -3.28 -7.46 -8.14
N ILE A 16 -2.29 -7.61 -7.25
CA ILE A 16 -1.82 -8.92 -6.78
C ILE A 16 -2.93 -9.64 -6.00
N ALA A 17 -3.59 -8.92 -5.10
CA ALA A 17 -4.69 -9.46 -4.31
C ALA A 17 -5.87 -9.92 -5.19
N ALA A 18 -6.22 -9.13 -6.21
CA ALA A 18 -7.27 -9.45 -7.15
C ALA A 18 -6.94 -10.68 -8.02
N SER A 19 -5.67 -10.88 -8.40
CA SER A 19 -5.25 -12.09 -9.12
C SER A 19 -5.48 -13.36 -8.29
N ILE A 20 -5.14 -13.32 -7.00
CA ILE A 20 -5.39 -14.44 -6.08
C ILE A 20 -6.90 -14.67 -5.92
N LEU A 21 -7.67 -13.59 -5.73
CA LEU A 21 -9.12 -13.62 -5.63
C LEU A 21 -9.79 -14.27 -6.85
N ILE A 22 -9.35 -13.92 -8.06
CA ILE A 22 -9.84 -14.53 -9.31
C ILE A 22 -9.60 -16.03 -9.30
N GLY A 23 -8.42 -16.49 -8.89
CA GLY A 23 -8.13 -17.92 -8.75
C GLY A 23 -9.10 -18.63 -7.80
N VAL A 24 -9.34 -18.06 -6.62
CA VAL A 24 -10.29 -18.62 -5.64
C VAL A 24 -11.72 -18.64 -6.18
N ILE A 25 -12.18 -17.55 -6.80
CA ILE A 25 -13.52 -17.47 -7.41
C ILE A 25 -13.69 -18.58 -8.44
N LEU A 26 -12.70 -18.77 -9.32
CA LEU A 26 -12.76 -19.81 -10.35
C LEU A 26 -12.86 -21.21 -9.74
N ILE A 27 -12.07 -21.52 -8.70
CA ILE A 27 -12.12 -22.82 -8.01
C ILE A 27 -13.49 -23.04 -7.36
N VAL A 28 -14.00 -22.05 -6.62
CA VAL A 28 -15.31 -22.16 -5.96
C VAL A 28 -16.39 -22.41 -7.00
N LYS A 29 -16.36 -21.66 -8.12
CA LYS A 29 -17.32 -21.82 -9.21
C LYS A 29 -17.23 -23.15 -9.92
N LEU A 30 -16.06 -23.80 -9.97
CA LEU A 30 -15.94 -25.17 -10.46
C LEU A 30 -16.68 -26.15 -9.54
N ILE A 31 -16.55 -25.98 -8.22
CA ILE A 31 -17.21 -26.84 -7.22
C ILE A 31 -18.73 -26.66 -7.24
N VAL A 32 -19.21 -25.42 -7.33
CA VAL A 32 -20.65 -25.10 -7.21
C VAL A 32 -21.37 -24.92 -8.54
N LYS A 33 -20.73 -25.32 -9.65
CA LYS A 33 -21.19 -25.10 -11.03
C LYS A 33 -22.61 -25.62 -11.29
N ASP A 34 -22.92 -26.80 -10.73
CA ASP A 34 -24.20 -27.48 -10.93
C ASP A 34 -25.22 -27.19 -9.81
N THR A 35 -24.81 -26.51 -8.74
CA THR A 35 -25.66 -26.24 -7.56
C THR A 35 -26.18 -24.80 -7.54
N LEU A 36 -25.36 -23.81 -7.92
CA LEU A 36 -25.76 -22.40 -7.93
C LEU A 36 -26.39 -21.99 -9.26
N SER A 37 -27.48 -21.21 -9.17
CA SER A 37 -28.08 -20.57 -10.34
C SER A 37 -27.08 -19.62 -11.04
N PRO A 38 -27.23 -19.39 -12.35
CA PRO A 38 -26.39 -18.45 -13.10
C PRO A 38 -26.30 -17.05 -12.49
N ASN A 39 -27.40 -16.54 -11.93
CA ASN A 39 -27.41 -15.24 -11.24
C ASN A 39 -26.42 -15.21 -10.07
N TRP A 40 -26.40 -16.24 -9.22
CA TRP A 40 -25.45 -16.36 -8.12
C TRP A 40 -24.01 -16.50 -8.62
N GLN A 41 -23.80 -17.27 -9.69
CA GLN A 41 -22.47 -17.38 -10.31
C GLN A 41 -21.97 -16.01 -10.81
N TYR A 42 -22.84 -15.18 -11.37
CA TYR A 42 -22.50 -13.81 -11.75
C TYR A 42 -22.24 -12.91 -10.53
N LEU A 43 -23.11 -12.95 -9.51
CA LEU A 43 -23.00 -12.11 -8.31
C LEU A 43 -21.70 -12.32 -7.51
N ILE A 44 -21.14 -13.54 -7.53
CA ILE A 44 -19.83 -13.82 -6.90
C ILE A 44 -18.73 -12.89 -7.44
N TRP A 45 -18.79 -12.48 -8.71
CA TRP A 45 -17.80 -11.57 -9.28
C TRP A 45 -17.91 -10.13 -8.76
N LEU A 46 -19.03 -9.72 -8.15
CA LEU A 46 -19.13 -8.40 -7.52
C LEU A 46 -18.10 -8.22 -6.41
N ILE A 47 -17.69 -9.32 -5.76
CA ILE A 47 -16.59 -9.33 -4.77
C ILE A 47 -15.29 -8.83 -5.40
N LEU A 48 -14.98 -9.23 -6.64
CA LEU A 48 -13.80 -8.76 -7.37
C LEU A 48 -13.88 -7.25 -7.65
N LEU A 49 -15.05 -6.76 -8.05
CA LEU A 49 -15.26 -5.32 -8.31
C LEU A 49 -15.08 -4.49 -7.04
N ILE A 50 -15.69 -4.92 -5.93
CA ILE A 50 -15.57 -4.24 -4.64
C ILE A 50 -14.10 -4.23 -4.19
N ARG A 51 -13.37 -5.35 -4.33
CA ARG A 51 -11.94 -5.43 -3.97
C ARG A 51 -11.08 -4.45 -4.76
N LEU A 52 -11.35 -4.29 -6.06
CA LEU A 52 -10.58 -3.40 -6.93
C LEU A 52 -10.94 -1.92 -6.76
N LEU A 53 -12.19 -1.61 -6.35
CA LEU A 53 -12.66 -0.24 -6.13
C LEU A 53 -12.33 0.32 -4.74
N MET A 54 -12.20 -0.53 -3.72
CA MET A 54 -12.02 -0.07 -2.34
C MET A 54 -10.53 0.04 -1.97
N PRO A 55 -10.03 1.25 -1.68
CA PRO A 55 -8.64 1.43 -1.28
C PRO A 55 -8.29 0.80 0.07
N SER A 56 -9.24 0.84 1.01
CA SER A 56 -9.11 0.26 2.34
C SER A 56 -10.27 -0.70 2.61
N LEU A 57 -9.94 -1.92 3.01
CA LEU A 57 -10.91 -2.95 3.39
C LEU A 57 -10.73 -3.35 4.87
N PRO A 58 -11.80 -3.72 5.59
CA PRO A 58 -11.73 -4.07 7.00
C PRO A 58 -10.83 -5.31 7.23
N SER A 59 -10.16 -5.41 8.37
CA SER A 59 -9.29 -6.55 8.69
C SER A 59 -10.09 -7.72 9.31
N SER A 60 -9.88 -8.95 8.86
CA SER A 60 -10.52 -10.17 9.43
C SER A 60 -9.58 -11.36 9.62
N SER A 61 -9.80 -12.14 10.67
CA SER A 61 -9.03 -13.36 11.00
C SER A 61 -9.30 -14.48 10.00
N MET A 62 -10.38 -14.35 9.22
CA MET A 62 -10.74 -15.28 8.16
C MET A 62 -10.11 -14.90 6.80
N SER A 63 -9.35 -13.80 6.72
CA SER A 63 -8.73 -13.35 5.47
C SER A 63 -7.73 -14.38 4.92
N ILE A 64 -7.81 -14.71 3.63
CA ILE A 64 -6.74 -15.52 2.97
C ILE A 64 -5.39 -14.81 3.00
N PHE A 65 -5.37 -13.48 3.14
CA PHE A 65 -4.11 -12.74 3.19
C PHE A 65 -3.37 -12.97 4.52
N ASN A 66 -3.99 -13.66 5.50
CA ASN A 66 -3.31 -14.15 6.72
C ASN A 66 -2.32 -15.28 6.46
N THR A 67 -2.43 -16.03 5.35
CA THR A 67 -1.46 -17.07 4.95
C THR A 67 -0.34 -16.52 4.07
N VAL A 68 -0.49 -15.29 3.55
CA VAL A 68 0.50 -14.56 2.74
C VAL A 68 1.12 -13.43 3.59
N LYS A 69 1.60 -13.77 4.79
CA LYS A 69 1.95 -12.81 5.85
C LYS A 69 3.17 -11.89 5.65
N PRO A 70 4.22 -12.15 4.83
CA PRO A 70 5.42 -11.28 4.90
C PRO A 70 5.30 -9.90 4.22
N ALA A 71 4.32 -9.69 3.34
CA ALA A 71 4.29 -8.50 2.46
C ALA A 71 3.27 -7.43 2.88
N ALA A 72 2.13 -7.82 3.45
CA ALA A 72 1.05 -6.90 3.83
C ALA A 72 1.29 -6.23 5.19
N GLU A 73 1.98 -6.89 6.12
CA GLU A 73 2.33 -6.33 7.45
C GLU A 73 3.28 -5.12 7.35
N LYS A 74 4.15 -5.08 6.31
CA LYS A 74 5.05 -3.93 6.07
C LYS A 74 4.33 -2.68 5.57
N ILE A 75 3.17 -2.82 4.92
CA ILE A 75 2.46 -1.69 4.29
C ILE A 75 1.48 -1.05 5.28
N ALA A 76 0.78 -1.84 6.10
CA ALA A 76 -0.22 -1.35 7.04
C ALA A 76 0.37 -0.54 8.23
N LEU A 77 1.64 -0.75 8.56
CA LEU A 77 2.34 0.04 9.60
C LEU A 77 2.73 1.45 9.11
N THR A 78 2.66 1.74 7.81
CA THR A 78 3.11 3.02 7.23
C THR A 78 1.97 4.06 7.17
N GLU A 79 0.70 3.64 7.17
CA GLU A 79 -0.45 4.55 6.94
C GLU A 79 -1.04 5.18 8.21
N ARG A 80 -0.73 4.68 9.41
CA ARG A 80 -1.28 5.25 10.67
C ARG A 80 -0.58 6.53 11.16
N SER A 81 0.51 6.97 10.54
CA SER A 81 1.26 8.16 10.97
C SER A 81 0.72 9.51 10.45
N PHE A 82 -0.37 9.53 9.68
CA PHE A 82 -0.87 10.74 9.03
C PHE A 82 -2.26 11.17 9.52
N THR A 83 -2.35 11.78 10.71
CA THR A 83 -3.29 12.89 10.97
C THR A 83 -2.74 13.76 12.11
N PRO A 84 -2.23 14.98 11.85
CA PRO A 84 -1.86 15.92 12.89
C PRO A 84 -3.07 16.80 13.25
N ASN A 85 -3.48 16.80 14.52
CA ASN A 85 -4.39 17.80 15.07
C ASN A 85 -3.54 18.99 15.55
N ILE A 86 -3.64 20.15 14.89
CA ILE A 86 -2.93 21.37 15.27
C ILE A 86 -3.94 22.51 15.42
N GLU A 87 -4.25 22.87 16.66
CA GLU A 87 -4.70 24.22 17.01
C GLU A 87 -3.95 24.65 18.28
N GLY A 88 -3.26 25.79 18.19
CA GLY A 88 -2.43 26.31 19.27
C GLY A 88 -1.49 27.40 18.78
N ASN A 89 -2.06 28.56 18.49
CA ASN A 89 -1.42 29.76 17.95
C ASN A 89 -0.72 30.54 19.08
N ILE A 90 0.61 30.75 19.04
CA ILE A 90 1.29 31.77 19.88
C ILE A 90 2.39 32.48 19.08
N GLN A 91 2.27 33.81 19.04
CA GLN A 91 3.12 34.79 18.38
C GLN A 91 4.49 34.96 19.06
N ILE A 92 5.52 35.23 18.26
CA ILE A 92 6.92 35.46 18.67
C ILE A 92 7.26 36.95 18.57
N PRO A 93 7.88 37.60 19.57
CA PRO A 93 8.59 38.86 19.38
C PRO A 93 10.03 38.61 18.90
N ARG A 94 10.39 39.32 17.84
CA ARG A 94 11.62 39.21 17.05
C ARG A 94 12.63 40.25 17.54
N ILE A 95 13.84 39.84 17.94
CA ILE A 95 14.98 40.76 18.08
C ILE A 95 16.25 40.13 17.49
N SER A 96 16.88 40.96 16.67
CA SER A 96 17.92 40.73 15.66
C SER A 96 19.32 40.53 16.26
N LEU A 97 20.13 39.70 15.60
CA LEU A 97 21.58 39.63 15.75
C LEU A 97 22.27 40.22 14.51
N PRO A 98 23.43 40.88 14.64
CA PRO A 98 24.25 41.24 13.49
C PRO A 98 25.17 40.10 13.05
N GLU A 99 25.33 40.05 11.73
CA GLU A 99 26.09 39.12 10.90
C GLU A 99 27.61 39.22 11.09
N THR A 100 28.32 38.13 10.80
CA THR A 100 29.63 38.14 10.11
C THR A 100 30.02 36.66 9.84
N ASN A 101 29.92 36.18 8.61
CA ASN A 101 30.86 36.28 7.49
C ASN A 101 31.72 35.02 7.31
N ASN A 102 31.27 34.21 6.35
CA ASN A 102 32.05 33.65 5.24
C ASN A 102 33.45 33.12 5.50
N ILE A 103 33.60 31.78 5.40
CA ILE A 103 34.74 31.19 4.70
C ILE A 103 34.24 30.07 3.76
N THR A 104 34.29 30.43 2.48
CA THR A 104 34.26 29.58 1.29
C THR A 104 35.23 28.40 1.39
N ASN A 105 34.83 27.20 0.95
CA ASN A 105 35.78 26.27 0.33
C ASN A 105 35.13 25.36 -0.72
N LYS A 106 35.48 25.69 -1.96
CA LYS A 106 35.71 24.87 -3.17
C LYS A 106 35.03 23.50 -3.27
N THR A 107 34.08 23.48 -4.20
CA THR A 107 33.47 22.33 -4.86
C THR A 107 34.48 21.52 -5.69
N ASN A 108 34.71 20.26 -5.31
CA ASN A 108 35.17 19.24 -6.25
C ASN A 108 33.93 18.65 -6.94
N HIS A 109 33.78 18.93 -8.22
CA HIS A 109 32.82 18.25 -9.09
C HIS A 109 33.29 16.82 -9.34
N GLU A 110 32.77 15.86 -8.58
CA GLU A 110 32.69 14.48 -9.05
C GLU A 110 31.35 14.26 -9.73
N VAL A 111 31.44 13.87 -11.00
CA VAL A 111 30.33 13.56 -11.91
C VAL A 111 29.47 12.45 -11.29
N SER A 112 28.29 12.82 -10.82
CA SER A 112 27.25 11.92 -10.35
C SER A 112 26.75 11.04 -11.50
N LYS A 113 27.08 9.74 -11.46
CA LYS A 113 26.35 8.73 -12.22
C LYS A 113 24.94 8.63 -11.65
N ASP A 114 23.95 9.09 -12.42
CA ASP A 114 22.52 8.95 -12.13
C ASP A 114 22.17 7.50 -11.80
N LYS A 115 21.87 7.21 -10.53
CA LYS A 115 21.25 5.93 -10.14
C LYS A 115 19.80 5.95 -10.66
N PHE A 116 19.56 5.19 -11.73
CA PHE A 116 18.25 4.93 -12.33
C PHE A 116 17.16 4.70 -11.27
N ASN A 117 16.19 5.62 -11.17
CA ASN A 117 15.05 5.47 -10.27
C ASN A 117 13.97 4.60 -10.94
N LEU A 118 14.19 3.28 -10.92
CA LEU A 118 13.30 2.28 -11.54
C LEU A 118 11.84 2.43 -11.11
N LYS A 119 11.58 2.77 -9.84
CA LYS A 119 10.21 2.97 -9.33
C LYS A 119 9.52 4.14 -10.02
N ASN A 120 10.21 5.28 -10.18
CA ASN A 120 9.67 6.43 -10.90
C ASN A 120 9.43 6.08 -12.38
N ILE A 121 10.32 5.32 -13.01
CA ILE A 121 10.14 4.85 -14.38
C ILE A 121 8.91 3.94 -14.50
N LEU A 122 8.75 2.96 -13.61
CA LEU A 122 7.59 2.07 -13.58
C LEU A 122 6.28 2.83 -13.34
N MET A 123 6.31 3.84 -12.47
CA MET A 123 5.16 4.72 -12.23
C MET A 123 4.82 5.56 -13.45
N LEU A 124 5.81 6.10 -14.16
CA LEU A 124 5.62 6.83 -15.41
C LEU A 124 5.08 5.92 -16.53
N ILE A 125 5.60 4.69 -16.65
CA ILE A 125 5.08 3.68 -17.58
C ILE A 125 3.61 3.36 -17.26
N TRP A 126 3.30 3.13 -15.99
CA TRP A 126 1.93 2.85 -15.56
C TRP A 126 0.99 4.02 -15.89
N LEU A 127 1.38 5.24 -15.56
CA LEU A 127 0.59 6.46 -15.81
C LEU A 127 0.39 6.68 -17.32
N SER A 128 1.42 6.42 -18.12
CA SER A 128 1.36 6.51 -19.59
C SER A 128 0.38 5.49 -20.16
N GLY A 129 0.38 4.26 -19.65
CA GLY A 129 -0.60 3.24 -20.01
C GLY A 129 -2.02 3.66 -19.66
N VAL A 130 -2.27 4.15 -18.44
CA VAL A 130 -3.58 4.69 -18.03
C VAL A 130 -4.03 5.79 -18.99
N PHE A 131 -3.16 6.74 -19.30
CA PHE A 131 -3.46 7.85 -20.21
C PHE A 131 -3.81 7.37 -21.62
N ILE A 132 -3.02 6.46 -22.19
CA ILE A 132 -3.24 5.88 -23.53
C ILE A 132 -4.58 5.14 -23.59
N PHE A 133 -4.86 4.26 -22.63
CA PHE A 133 -6.10 3.48 -22.62
C PHE A 133 -7.33 4.35 -22.34
N THR A 134 -7.21 5.40 -21.53
CA THR A 134 -8.27 6.40 -21.33
C THR A 134 -8.55 7.17 -22.62
N LEU A 135 -7.52 7.71 -23.29
CA LEU A 135 -7.69 8.41 -24.56
C LEU A 135 -8.28 7.50 -25.64
N TYR A 136 -7.81 6.26 -25.73
CA TYR A 136 -8.36 5.26 -26.64
C TYR A 136 -9.85 4.99 -26.37
N THR A 137 -10.22 4.82 -25.11
CA THR A 137 -11.61 4.62 -24.69
C THR A 137 -12.48 5.83 -25.01
N ILE A 138 -12.01 7.05 -24.72
CA ILE A 138 -12.70 8.30 -25.06
C ILE A 138 -12.85 8.43 -26.57
N PHE A 139 -11.78 8.22 -27.33
CA PHE A 139 -11.79 8.31 -28.79
C PHE A 139 -12.80 7.36 -29.42
N ILE A 140 -12.84 6.10 -28.97
CA ILE A 140 -13.83 5.13 -29.44
C ILE A 140 -15.25 5.59 -29.08
N ASN A 141 -15.49 5.99 -27.84
CA ASN A 141 -16.82 6.44 -27.41
C ASN A 141 -17.27 7.73 -28.11
N LEU A 142 -16.37 8.67 -28.37
CA LEU A 142 -16.66 9.87 -29.15
C LEU A 142 -16.95 9.52 -30.62
N LYS A 143 -16.17 8.64 -31.24
CA LYS A 143 -16.44 8.15 -32.60
C LYS A 143 -17.82 7.51 -32.69
N ILE A 144 -18.22 6.78 -31.65
CA ILE A 144 -19.56 6.19 -31.53
C ILE A 144 -20.61 7.31 -31.43
N ILE A 145 -20.51 8.21 -30.46
CA ILE A 145 -21.46 9.32 -30.25
C ILE A 145 -21.60 10.20 -31.49
N VAL A 146 -20.48 10.54 -32.15
CA VAL A 146 -20.48 11.38 -33.36
C VAL A 146 -21.14 10.67 -34.53
N LYS A 147 -20.83 9.39 -34.77
CA LYS A 147 -21.52 8.59 -35.80
C LYS A 147 -22.98 8.26 -35.43
N ASN A 148 -23.32 8.39 -34.15
CA ASN A 148 -24.66 8.18 -33.60
C ASN A 148 -25.59 9.39 -33.71
N LYS A 149 -25.10 10.57 -34.13
CA LYS A 149 -25.98 11.69 -34.49
C LYS A 149 -26.89 11.42 -35.71
N GLN A 150 -26.71 10.27 -36.38
CA GLN A 150 -27.55 9.78 -37.48
C GLN A 150 -28.58 8.72 -37.03
N TRP A 151 -28.87 8.62 -35.73
CA TRP A 151 -29.89 7.72 -35.22
C TRP A 151 -31.27 8.07 -35.76
N ILE A 152 -31.84 7.15 -36.55
CA ILE A 152 -33.21 7.24 -37.04
C ILE A 152 -34.06 6.47 -36.05
N LEU A 153 -35.06 7.15 -35.46
CA LEU A 153 -36.02 6.52 -34.57
C LEU A 153 -36.62 5.32 -35.31
N ALA A 154 -36.71 4.18 -34.63
CA ALA A 154 -37.37 3.02 -35.19
C ALA A 154 -38.89 3.23 -35.15
N ASP A 155 -39.39 4.16 -35.96
CA ASP A 155 -40.80 4.46 -36.15
C ASP A 155 -41.45 3.30 -36.92
N ASN A 156 -41.72 2.22 -36.19
CA ASN A 156 -42.25 0.98 -36.70
C ASN A 156 -43.17 0.36 -35.64
N ASP A 157 -44.45 0.21 -35.99
CA ASP A 157 -45.49 -0.30 -35.09
C ASP A 157 -45.13 -1.65 -34.46
N ILE A 158 -44.48 -2.55 -35.22
CA ILE A 158 -44.06 -3.88 -34.72
C ILE A 158 -42.95 -3.73 -33.67
N VAL A 159 -41.96 -2.87 -33.93
CA VAL A 159 -40.86 -2.61 -32.98
C VAL A 159 -41.42 -2.04 -31.68
N ASP A 160 -42.27 -1.02 -31.77
CA ASP A 160 -42.85 -0.35 -30.60
C ASP A 160 -43.79 -1.27 -29.83
N GLN A 161 -44.59 -2.09 -30.52
CA GLN A 161 -45.44 -3.10 -29.92
C GLN A 161 -44.61 -4.14 -29.15
N LYS A 162 -43.66 -4.81 -29.81
CA LYS A 162 -42.84 -5.86 -29.17
C LYS A 162 -42.01 -5.30 -28.02
N LEU A 163 -41.47 -4.09 -28.17
CA LEU A 163 -40.70 -3.45 -27.12
C LEU A 163 -41.59 -3.12 -25.91
N SER A 164 -42.82 -2.65 -26.15
CA SER A 164 -43.80 -2.36 -25.08
C SER A 164 -44.27 -3.63 -24.36
N GLU A 165 -44.52 -4.71 -25.10
CA GLU A 165 -44.82 -6.04 -24.54
C GLU A 165 -43.69 -6.52 -23.61
N CYS A 166 -42.44 -6.45 -24.06
CA CYS A 166 -41.29 -6.86 -23.25
C CYS A 166 -41.05 -5.95 -22.04
N LYS A 167 -41.22 -4.63 -22.19
CA LYS A 167 -41.15 -3.67 -21.06
C LYS A 167 -42.21 -3.99 -20.01
N ALA A 168 -43.44 -4.29 -20.44
CA ALA A 168 -44.54 -4.66 -19.55
C ALA A 168 -44.23 -5.97 -18.80
N ALA A 169 -43.78 -7.01 -19.52
CA ALA A 169 -43.39 -8.29 -18.92
C ALA A 169 -42.28 -8.14 -17.86
N LEU A 170 -41.31 -7.26 -18.10
CA LEU A 170 -40.22 -6.98 -17.18
C LEU A 170 -40.53 -5.93 -16.11
N ASN A 171 -41.72 -5.32 -16.13
CA ASN A 171 -42.13 -4.19 -15.28
C ASN A 171 -41.16 -3.00 -15.35
N ILE A 172 -40.77 -2.62 -16.56
CA ILE A 172 -39.89 -1.48 -16.84
C ILE A 172 -40.74 -0.27 -17.20
N LYS A 173 -40.74 0.74 -16.32
CA LYS A 173 -41.47 2.01 -16.52
C LYS A 173 -40.65 3.08 -17.25
N LYS A 174 -39.33 2.91 -17.32
CA LYS A 174 -38.46 3.88 -17.96
C LYS A 174 -38.67 3.84 -19.47
N ASP A 175 -38.73 5.02 -20.08
CA ASP A 175 -38.74 5.11 -21.53
C ASP A 175 -37.36 4.75 -22.09
N ILE A 176 -37.36 3.82 -23.05
CA ILE A 176 -36.16 3.27 -23.69
C ILE A 176 -36.48 3.21 -25.19
N PRO A 177 -36.16 4.26 -25.96
CA PRO A 177 -36.43 4.27 -27.39
C PRO A 177 -35.51 3.30 -28.14
N ALA A 178 -36.01 2.77 -29.25
CA ALA A 178 -35.25 1.98 -30.21
C ALA A 178 -34.83 2.83 -31.42
N PHE A 179 -33.59 2.67 -31.89
CA PHE A 179 -33.08 3.36 -33.07
C PHE A 179 -32.41 2.38 -34.04
N PHE A 180 -32.62 2.62 -35.32
CA PHE A 180 -31.90 1.91 -36.38
C PHE A 180 -30.53 2.56 -36.65
N THR A 181 -29.49 1.75 -36.75
CA THR A 181 -28.13 2.21 -37.02
C THR A 181 -27.33 1.18 -37.82
N ASN A 182 -26.27 1.61 -38.51
CA ASN A 182 -25.30 0.70 -39.17
C ASN A 182 -23.97 0.62 -38.41
N ASN A 183 -23.90 1.26 -37.24
CA ASN A 183 -22.64 1.41 -36.49
C ASN A 183 -22.40 0.30 -35.47
N VAL A 184 -23.42 -0.50 -35.16
CA VAL A 184 -23.31 -1.69 -34.33
C VAL A 184 -23.60 -2.92 -35.18
N SER A 185 -22.85 -3.99 -34.93
CA SER A 185 -23.01 -5.27 -35.65
C SER A 185 -24.10 -6.15 -35.07
N THR A 186 -24.56 -5.84 -33.86
CA THR A 186 -25.57 -6.61 -33.12
C THR A 186 -26.54 -5.65 -32.44
N PRO A 187 -27.79 -6.05 -32.19
CA PRO A 187 -28.66 -5.35 -31.26
C PRO A 187 -27.94 -5.14 -29.93
N SER A 188 -28.03 -3.94 -29.36
CA SER A 188 -27.27 -3.59 -28.16
C SER A 188 -27.90 -2.45 -27.39
N LEU A 189 -27.93 -2.57 -26.07
CA LEU A 189 -28.29 -1.48 -25.16
C LEU A 189 -27.12 -0.51 -24.98
N PHE A 190 -27.32 0.76 -25.33
CA PHE A 190 -26.33 1.83 -25.19
C PHE A 190 -26.74 2.87 -24.15
N GLY A 191 -25.76 3.36 -23.37
CA GLY A 191 -25.96 4.44 -22.40
C GLY A 191 -26.34 3.97 -20.98
N ILE A 192 -26.02 4.80 -19.99
CA ILE A 192 -26.35 4.56 -18.56
C ILE A 192 -27.57 5.41 -18.14
N PHE A 193 -27.45 6.75 -18.27
CA PHE A 193 -28.49 7.68 -17.81
C PHE A 193 -29.67 7.79 -18.78
N ARG A 194 -29.38 7.73 -20.07
CA ARG A 194 -30.35 7.70 -21.17
C ARG A 194 -30.13 6.42 -21.97
N PRO A 195 -30.67 5.28 -21.49
CA PRO A 195 -30.54 4.00 -22.18
C PRO A 195 -31.29 4.05 -23.52
N VAL A 196 -30.68 3.53 -24.56
CA VAL A 196 -31.22 3.48 -25.91
C VAL A 196 -30.94 2.11 -26.50
N LEU A 197 -31.92 1.52 -27.18
CA LEU A 197 -31.76 0.23 -27.83
C LEU A 197 -31.36 0.44 -29.29
N LEU A 198 -30.17 -0.03 -29.67
CA LEU A 198 -29.65 0.12 -31.01
C LEU A 198 -29.90 -1.16 -31.80
N ILE A 199 -30.51 -1.05 -32.97
CA ILE A 199 -30.82 -2.18 -33.85
C ILE A 199 -30.07 -2.00 -35.18
N PRO A 200 -29.20 -2.93 -35.58
CA PRO A 200 -28.60 -2.91 -36.90
C PRO A 200 -29.67 -3.04 -37.99
N LYS A 201 -29.71 -2.13 -38.97
CA LYS A 201 -30.68 -2.22 -40.09
C LYS A 201 -30.59 -3.57 -40.81
N ASP A 202 -29.37 -4.00 -41.11
CA ASP A 202 -29.11 -5.26 -41.80
C ASP A 202 -29.54 -6.49 -40.98
N THR A 203 -29.51 -6.41 -39.66
CA THR A 203 -29.97 -7.48 -38.77
C THR A 203 -31.49 -7.49 -38.69
N TYR A 204 -32.13 -6.32 -38.55
CA TYR A 204 -33.58 -6.21 -38.47
C TYR A 204 -34.30 -6.87 -39.65
N HIS A 205 -33.81 -6.66 -40.87
CA HIS A 205 -34.40 -7.26 -42.06
C HIS A 205 -34.21 -8.78 -42.19
N LYS A 206 -33.38 -9.39 -41.34
CA LYS A 206 -33.04 -10.81 -41.39
C LYS A 206 -33.61 -11.61 -40.22
N ILE A 207 -34.29 -10.97 -39.28
CA ILE A 207 -34.88 -11.62 -38.10
C ILE A 207 -36.39 -11.54 -38.15
N SER A 208 -37.07 -12.54 -37.62
CA SER A 208 -38.52 -12.57 -37.44
C SER A 208 -38.98 -11.77 -36.22
N ASP A 209 -40.28 -11.49 -36.12
CA ASP A 209 -40.88 -10.75 -35.01
C ASP A 209 -40.71 -11.45 -33.65
N ASP A 210 -40.68 -12.79 -33.64
CA ASP A 210 -40.44 -13.58 -32.42
C ASP A 210 -38.96 -13.53 -32.02
N GLU A 211 -38.04 -13.56 -32.98
CA GLU A 211 -36.62 -13.33 -32.73
C GLU A 211 -36.35 -11.92 -32.22
N LEU A 212 -37.07 -10.92 -32.73
CA LEU A 212 -37.00 -9.55 -32.24
C LEU A 212 -37.47 -9.46 -30.77
N LYS A 213 -38.58 -10.13 -30.43
CA LYS A 213 -39.07 -10.24 -29.04
C LYS A 213 -38.01 -10.86 -28.13
N HIS A 214 -37.39 -11.96 -28.56
CA HIS A 214 -36.31 -12.64 -27.85
C HIS A 214 -35.10 -11.71 -27.57
N ILE A 215 -34.69 -10.94 -28.58
CA ILE A 215 -33.60 -9.96 -28.48
C ILE A 215 -33.97 -8.86 -27.48
N PHE A 216 -35.16 -8.25 -27.61
CA PHE A 216 -35.60 -7.19 -26.70
C PHE A 216 -35.68 -7.65 -25.27
N LEU A 217 -36.19 -8.85 -25.03
CA LEU A 217 -36.27 -9.40 -23.68
C LEU A 217 -34.87 -9.57 -23.06
N HIS A 218 -33.90 -10.05 -23.83
CA HIS A 218 -32.50 -10.17 -23.41
C HIS A 218 -31.85 -8.80 -23.12
N GLU A 219 -31.95 -7.84 -24.04
CA GLU A 219 -31.37 -6.50 -23.87
C GLU A 219 -32.01 -5.72 -22.71
N LEU A 220 -33.32 -5.87 -22.51
CA LEU A 220 -34.02 -5.28 -21.38
C LEU A 220 -33.68 -5.96 -20.04
N CYS A 221 -33.31 -7.26 -20.05
CA CYS A 221 -32.74 -7.91 -18.87
C CYS A 221 -31.42 -7.25 -18.44
N HIS A 222 -30.52 -6.91 -19.37
CA HIS A 222 -29.32 -6.13 -19.06
C HIS A 222 -29.66 -4.76 -18.46
N PHE A 223 -30.66 -4.06 -19.01
CA PHE A 223 -31.13 -2.80 -18.45
C PHE A 223 -31.64 -2.94 -17.01
N LYS A 224 -32.47 -3.97 -16.76
CA LYS A 224 -33.08 -4.23 -15.44
C LYS A 224 -32.03 -4.55 -14.39
N ARG A 225 -30.99 -5.30 -14.78
CA ARG A 225 -29.87 -5.69 -13.92
C ARG A 225 -28.75 -4.65 -13.80
N LYS A 226 -28.81 -3.57 -14.57
CA LYS A 226 -27.79 -2.51 -14.61
C LYS A 226 -26.43 -3.00 -15.09
N ASP A 227 -26.38 -4.01 -15.94
CA ASP A 227 -25.13 -4.60 -16.41
C ASP A 227 -24.28 -3.57 -17.21
N ASN A 228 -24.92 -2.62 -17.92
CA ASN A 228 -24.22 -1.49 -18.57
C ASN A 228 -23.38 -0.65 -17.59
N LEU A 229 -23.87 -0.40 -16.38
CA LEU A 229 -23.11 0.34 -15.35
C LEU A 229 -21.89 -0.48 -14.91
N ILE A 230 -22.09 -1.78 -14.67
CA ILE A 230 -21.01 -2.71 -14.30
C ILE A 230 -19.96 -2.79 -15.41
N ASN A 231 -20.36 -2.79 -16.68
CA ASN A 231 -19.43 -2.79 -17.81
C ASN A 231 -18.54 -1.54 -17.81
N TRP A 232 -19.08 -0.36 -17.51
CA TRP A 232 -18.28 0.86 -17.38
C TRP A 232 -17.30 0.82 -16.21
N VAL A 233 -17.72 0.28 -15.06
CA VAL A 233 -16.82 0.02 -13.94
C VAL A 233 -15.67 -0.90 -14.36
N VAL A 234 -15.98 -1.99 -15.06
CA VAL A 234 -14.96 -2.93 -15.59
C VAL A 234 -14.00 -2.24 -16.56
N VAL A 235 -14.49 -1.37 -17.44
CA VAL A 235 -13.63 -0.62 -18.37
C VAL A 235 -12.64 0.26 -17.57
N ILE A 236 -13.11 1.00 -16.58
CA ILE A 236 -12.24 1.82 -15.71
C ILE A 236 -11.21 0.94 -15.00
N LEU A 237 -11.63 -0.19 -14.41
CA LEU A 237 -10.73 -1.10 -13.71
C LEU A 237 -9.71 -1.75 -14.65
N LYS A 238 -10.09 -2.10 -15.90
CA LYS A 238 -9.14 -2.58 -16.92
C LYS A 238 -8.10 -1.53 -17.29
N ILE A 239 -8.49 -0.25 -17.34
CA ILE A 239 -7.54 0.85 -17.58
C ILE A 239 -6.55 0.96 -16.41
N LEU A 240 -7.04 0.98 -15.17
CA LEU A 240 -6.18 1.12 -13.98
C LEU A 240 -5.21 -0.07 -13.81
N HIS A 241 -5.69 -1.28 -14.13
CA HIS A 241 -4.96 -2.53 -13.99
C HIS A 241 -4.52 -3.11 -15.35
N TRP A 242 -4.24 -2.26 -16.34
CA TRP A 242 -3.97 -2.67 -17.72
C TRP A 242 -2.82 -3.68 -17.85
N PHE A 243 -1.84 -3.61 -16.94
CA PHE A 243 -0.67 -4.48 -16.91
C PHE A 243 -0.94 -5.91 -16.41
N ASN A 244 -2.13 -6.20 -15.85
CA ASN A 244 -2.42 -7.47 -15.18
C ASN A 244 -3.36 -8.36 -16.03
N PRO A 245 -2.83 -9.35 -16.78
CA PRO A 245 -3.65 -10.20 -17.66
C PRO A 245 -4.63 -11.11 -16.90
N ILE A 246 -4.38 -11.42 -15.63
CA ILE A 246 -5.26 -12.26 -14.82
C ILE A 246 -6.58 -11.53 -14.55
N ILE A 247 -6.52 -10.22 -14.27
CA ILE A 247 -7.72 -9.37 -14.11
C ILE A 247 -8.52 -9.32 -15.41
N TRP A 248 -7.84 -9.22 -16.56
CA TRP A 248 -8.50 -9.24 -17.86
C TRP A 248 -9.24 -10.55 -18.11
N TYR A 249 -8.61 -11.68 -17.77
CA TYR A 249 -9.24 -13.00 -17.84
C TYR A 249 -10.42 -13.13 -16.86
N GLY A 250 -10.28 -12.64 -15.64
CA GLY A 250 -11.36 -12.59 -14.65
C GLY A 250 -12.58 -11.82 -15.17
N PHE A 251 -12.38 -10.65 -15.77
CA PHE A 251 -13.46 -9.88 -16.39
C PHE A 251 -14.04 -10.52 -17.64
N TYR A 252 -13.23 -11.24 -18.43
CA TYR A 252 -13.73 -12.06 -19.52
C TYR A 252 -14.68 -13.16 -19.01
N LYS A 253 -14.31 -13.88 -17.95
CA LYS A 253 -15.19 -14.88 -17.32
C LYS A 253 -16.41 -14.27 -16.63
N MET A 254 -16.27 -13.12 -15.98
CA MET A 254 -17.40 -12.37 -15.44
C MET A 254 -18.41 -12.01 -16.53
N ARG A 255 -17.95 -11.61 -17.71
CA ARG A 255 -18.82 -11.33 -18.85
C ARG A 255 -19.56 -12.58 -19.32
N GLU A 256 -18.89 -13.73 -19.49
CA GLU A 256 -19.57 -14.98 -19.84
C GLU A 256 -20.71 -15.32 -18.86
N ASP A 257 -20.47 -15.15 -17.56
CA ASP A 257 -21.49 -15.43 -16.55
C ASP A 257 -22.62 -14.40 -16.53
N CYS A 258 -22.32 -13.14 -16.89
CA CYS A 258 -23.32 -12.08 -17.07
C CYS A 258 -24.33 -12.47 -18.17
N GLU A 259 -23.83 -12.90 -19.33
CA GLU A 259 -24.64 -13.33 -20.48
C GLU A 259 -25.56 -14.49 -20.10
N ILE A 260 -25.01 -15.56 -19.49
CA ILE A 260 -25.78 -16.75 -19.09
C ILE A 260 -26.87 -16.36 -18.08
N ALA A 261 -26.55 -15.48 -17.13
CA ALA A 261 -27.52 -15.00 -16.15
C ALA A 261 -28.62 -14.15 -16.83
N CYS A 262 -28.31 -13.40 -17.88
CA CYS A 262 -29.31 -12.64 -18.64
C CYS A 262 -30.20 -13.55 -19.47
N ASP A 263 -29.63 -14.53 -20.17
CA ASP A 263 -30.37 -15.57 -20.89
C ASP A 263 -31.35 -16.28 -19.94
N THR A 264 -30.87 -16.66 -18.74
CA THR A 264 -31.70 -17.33 -17.72
C THR A 264 -32.87 -16.45 -17.27
N MET A 265 -32.63 -15.15 -17.12
CA MET A 265 -33.67 -14.20 -16.75
C MET A 265 -34.68 -14.02 -17.88
N ALA A 266 -34.22 -13.85 -19.13
CA ALA A 266 -35.09 -13.71 -20.29
C ALA A 266 -35.99 -14.94 -20.45
N MET A 267 -35.41 -16.15 -20.37
CA MET A 267 -36.15 -17.41 -20.41
C MET A 267 -37.19 -17.58 -19.30
N SER A 268 -37.06 -16.85 -18.17
CA SER A 268 -38.07 -16.91 -17.10
C SER A 268 -39.39 -16.21 -17.44
N TYR A 269 -39.41 -15.41 -18.52
CA TYR A 269 -40.59 -14.74 -19.06
C TYR A 269 -41.07 -15.37 -20.38
N MET A 270 -40.53 -16.54 -20.74
CA MET A 270 -40.86 -17.30 -21.95
C MET A 270 -41.59 -18.60 -21.59
N SER A 271 -42.49 -19.04 -22.46
CA SER A 271 -43.07 -20.38 -22.42
C SER A 271 -42.02 -21.46 -22.76
N GLU A 272 -42.31 -22.73 -22.46
CA GLU A 272 -41.37 -23.83 -22.76
C GLU A 272 -41.08 -23.97 -24.27
N LYS A 273 -42.03 -23.61 -25.14
CA LYS A 273 -41.82 -23.59 -26.59
C LYS A 273 -40.86 -22.45 -26.99
N GLU A 274 -41.13 -21.24 -26.51
CA GLU A 274 -40.31 -20.04 -26.79
C GLU A 274 -38.85 -20.20 -26.29
N LYS A 275 -38.60 -20.96 -25.21
CA LYS A 275 -37.24 -21.24 -24.74
C LYS A 275 -36.38 -22.00 -25.76
N SER A 276 -36.99 -22.92 -26.52
CA SER A 276 -36.28 -23.65 -27.58
C SER A 276 -36.00 -22.71 -28.76
N GLU A 277 -37.01 -21.95 -29.17
CA GLU A 277 -36.93 -20.94 -30.24
C GLU A 277 -35.89 -19.86 -29.92
N TYR A 278 -35.76 -19.46 -28.65
CA TYR A 278 -34.71 -18.56 -28.18
C TYR A 278 -33.29 -19.08 -28.47
N GLY A 279 -33.05 -20.38 -28.25
CA GLY A 279 -31.79 -21.02 -28.59
C GLY A 279 -31.46 -20.91 -30.08
N TYR A 280 -32.46 -21.08 -30.95
CA TYR A 280 -32.32 -20.88 -32.39
C TYR A 280 -32.05 -19.42 -32.75
N THR A 281 -32.71 -18.46 -32.08
CA THR A 281 -32.44 -17.03 -32.28
C THR A 281 -30.96 -16.69 -32.03
N LEU A 282 -30.34 -17.27 -30.99
CA LEU A 282 -28.92 -17.04 -30.72
C LEU A 282 -27.99 -17.61 -31.81
N VAL A 283 -28.33 -18.77 -32.37
CA VAL A 283 -27.58 -19.39 -33.47
C VAL A 283 -27.77 -18.59 -34.76
N HIS A 284 -28.99 -18.18 -35.07
CA HIS A 284 -29.27 -17.39 -36.26
C HIS A 284 -28.58 -16.02 -36.22
N LEU A 285 -28.62 -15.33 -35.07
CA LEU A 285 -27.87 -14.08 -34.85
C LEU A 285 -26.37 -14.27 -35.06
N LEU A 286 -25.80 -15.41 -34.67
CA LEU A 286 -24.41 -15.73 -34.94
C LEU A 286 -24.10 -15.82 -36.43
N GLU A 287 -24.97 -16.49 -37.18
CA GLU A 287 -24.79 -16.73 -38.62
C GLU A 287 -24.82 -15.42 -39.41
N ILE A 288 -25.75 -14.52 -39.08
CA ILE A 288 -25.98 -13.29 -39.85
C ILE A 288 -25.02 -12.12 -39.49
N THR A 289 -24.19 -12.27 -38.45
CA THR A 289 -23.31 -11.18 -37.90
C THR A 289 -21.81 -11.41 -38.09
N SER A 290 -21.40 -12.35 -38.95
CA SER A 290 -20.04 -12.93 -39.15
C SER A 290 -18.85 -11.99 -39.50
N LYS A 291 -18.93 -10.67 -39.30
CA LYS A 291 -17.79 -9.72 -39.42
C LYS A 291 -17.76 -8.79 -38.21
N GLN A 292 -16.96 -9.10 -37.18
CA GLN A 292 -17.07 -8.41 -35.87
C GLN A 292 -15.87 -7.52 -35.51
N ASN A 293 -16.19 -6.27 -35.15
CA ASN A 293 -15.45 -5.45 -34.19
C ASN A 293 -16.40 -5.19 -33.01
N HIS A 294 -16.06 -5.63 -31.80
CA HIS A 294 -16.82 -5.25 -30.61
C HIS A 294 -16.54 -3.78 -30.27
N LEU A 295 -17.59 -2.97 -30.10
CA LEU A 295 -17.45 -1.61 -29.56
C LEU A 295 -17.16 -1.66 -28.05
N LEU A 296 -16.22 -0.84 -27.60
CA LEU A 296 -15.96 -0.64 -26.17
C LEU A 296 -17.15 0.07 -25.52
N GLY A 297 -17.69 -0.51 -24.45
CA GLY A 297 -18.78 0.08 -23.67
C GLY A 297 -20.20 -0.33 -24.10
N THR A 298 -20.37 -1.14 -25.15
CA THR A 298 -21.66 -1.77 -25.48
C THR A 298 -21.77 -3.17 -24.87
N MET A 299 -22.97 -3.56 -24.49
CA MET A 299 -23.33 -4.97 -24.29
C MET A 299 -24.09 -5.40 -25.52
N GLY A 300 -23.53 -6.35 -26.26
CA GLY A 300 -24.22 -6.96 -27.40
C GLY A 300 -24.40 -8.44 -27.11
N ILE A 301 -25.53 -8.97 -27.58
CA ILE A 301 -25.99 -10.36 -27.37
C ILE A 301 -25.01 -11.44 -27.86
N LEU A 302 -23.91 -11.13 -28.54
CA LEU A 302 -22.96 -12.13 -29.05
C LEU A 302 -21.58 -12.04 -28.37
N SER A 303 -21.10 -13.21 -27.92
CA SER A 303 -19.75 -13.44 -27.38
C SER A 303 -18.89 -14.23 -28.38
N ASP A 304 -17.65 -14.56 -27.99
CA ASP A 304 -16.80 -15.48 -28.74
C ASP A 304 -17.42 -16.88 -28.88
N LYS A 305 -16.90 -17.70 -29.81
CA LYS A 305 -17.42 -19.05 -30.13
C LYS A 305 -17.58 -19.93 -28.88
N SER A 306 -16.67 -19.81 -27.91
CA SER A 306 -16.68 -20.62 -26.69
C SER A 306 -17.84 -20.21 -25.75
N GLY A 307 -18.12 -18.91 -25.61
CA GLY A 307 -19.23 -18.40 -24.82
C GLY A 307 -20.60 -18.80 -25.36
N ILE A 308 -20.78 -18.80 -26.69
CA ILE A 308 -22.09 -19.16 -27.27
C ILE A 308 -22.36 -20.66 -27.18
N LYS A 309 -21.35 -21.51 -27.37
CA LYS A 309 -21.46 -22.94 -27.08
C LYS A 309 -21.95 -23.18 -25.65
N ARG A 310 -21.41 -22.42 -24.67
CA ARG A 310 -21.80 -22.54 -23.26
C ARG A 310 -23.25 -22.11 -23.03
N ARG A 311 -23.73 -21.05 -23.69
CA ARG A 311 -25.13 -20.56 -23.63
C ARG A 311 -26.11 -21.56 -24.22
N ILE A 312 -25.84 -22.10 -25.42
CA ILE A 312 -26.68 -23.12 -26.07
C ILE A 312 -26.78 -24.38 -25.21
N ILE A 313 -25.67 -24.86 -24.63
CA ILE A 313 -25.67 -26.01 -23.71
C ILE A 313 -26.50 -25.73 -22.45
N MET A 314 -26.50 -24.50 -21.93
CA MET A 314 -27.30 -24.12 -20.77
C MET A 314 -28.79 -24.14 -21.11
N ILE A 315 -29.17 -23.54 -22.24
CA ILE A 315 -30.55 -23.48 -22.74
C ILE A 315 -31.08 -24.90 -22.98
N SER A 316 -30.30 -25.75 -23.68
CA SER A 316 -30.72 -27.11 -24.02
C SER A 316 -30.92 -28.02 -22.81
N LYS A 317 -30.18 -27.77 -21.72
CA LYS A 317 -30.33 -28.53 -20.47
C LYS A 317 -31.60 -28.17 -19.70
N ASN A 318 -32.21 -27.00 -19.97
CA ASN A 318 -33.39 -26.45 -19.29
C ASN A 318 -33.39 -26.72 -17.77
N LYS A 319 -32.21 -26.64 -17.13
CA LYS A 319 -32.04 -27.02 -15.73
C LYS A 319 -32.82 -26.04 -14.86
N ARG A 320 -33.80 -26.54 -14.11
CA ARG A 320 -34.45 -25.76 -13.05
C ARG A 320 -33.48 -25.62 -11.89
N TYR A 321 -32.82 -24.46 -11.81
CA TYR A 321 -31.98 -24.13 -10.68
C TYR A 321 -32.84 -23.94 -9.43
N VAL A 322 -32.58 -24.74 -8.41
CA VAL A 322 -33.22 -24.54 -7.10
C VAL A 322 -32.74 -23.20 -6.55
N LYS A 323 -33.67 -22.33 -6.14
CA LYS A 323 -33.36 -21.04 -5.52
C LYS A 323 -32.80 -21.25 -4.11
N PHE A 324 -31.68 -21.94 -3.96
CA PHE A 324 -30.92 -21.98 -2.71
C PHE A 324 -30.26 -20.62 -2.46
N SER A 325 -31.11 -19.62 -2.24
CA SER A 325 -30.69 -18.27 -1.92
C SER A 325 -29.83 -18.28 -0.66
N LEU A 326 -30.13 -19.16 0.31
CA LEU A 326 -29.33 -19.33 1.53
C LEU A 326 -27.91 -19.85 1.25
N LEU A 327 -27.73 -20.84 0.36
CA LEU A 327 -26.40 -21.34 0.01
C LEU A 327 -25.59 -20.29 -0.76
N GLY A 328 -26.24 -19.58 -1.70
CA GLY A 328 -25.61 -18.47 -2.43
C GLY A 328 -25.20 -17.33 -1.50
N ILE A 329 -26.07 -16.94 -0.56
CA ILE A 329 -25.78 -15.94 0.48
C ILE A 329 -24.62 -16.42 1.35
N ALA A 330 -24.63 -17.68 1.82
CA ALA A 330 -23.57 -18.23 2.65
C ALA A 330 -22.21 -18.23 1.94
N ILE A 331 -22.17 -18.57 0.65
CA ILE A 331 -20.96 -18.52 -0.18
C ILE A 331 -20.52 -17.06 -0.40
N LEU A 332 -21.42 -16.14 -0.72
CA LEU A 332 -21.06 -14.73 -0.86
C LEU A 332 -20.51 -14.16 0.45
N LEU A 333 -21.16 -14.44 1.58
CA LEU A 333 -20.72 -13.97 2.89
C LEU A 333 -19.39 -14.60 3.30
N SER A 334 -19.19 -15.90 3.07
CA SER A 334 -17.93 -16.55 3.38
C SER A 334 -16.80 -16.00 2.50
N LEU A 335 -16.99 -15.90 1.19
CA LEU A 335 -16.03 -15.30 0.27
C LEU A 335 -15.77 -13.84 0.62
N SER A 336 -16.78 -13.07 0.98
CA SER A 336 -16.61 -11.67 1.40
C SER A 336 -15.78 -11.59 2.69
N CYS A 337 -16.10 -12.37 3.72
CA CYS A 337 -15.35 -12.40 4.98
C CYS A 337 -13.90 -12.86 4.80
N ILE A 338 -13.63 -13.72 3.81
CA ILE A 338 -12.32 -14.31 3.54
C ILE A 338 -11.49 -13.44 2.57
N LEU A 339 -12.13 -12.72 1.64
CA LEU A 339 -11.46 -12.13 0.48
C LEU A 339 -11.60 -10.60 0.38
N LEU A 340 -12.68 -10.03 0.94
CA LEU A 340 -12.86 -8.58 1.10
C LEU A 340 -12.29 -8.07 2.42
N THR A 341 -11.47 -8.88 3.08
CA THR A 341 -10.85 -8.48 4.33
C THR A 341 -9.35 -8.52 4.19
N ASN A 342 -8.69 -7.49 4.70
CA ASN A 342 -7.23 -7.55 4.84
C ASN A 342 -6.89 -8.52 5.97
N ALA A 343 -5.64 -9.01 5.97
CA ALA A 343 -5.13 -9.84 7.03
C ALA A 343 -5.41 -9.17 8.39
N LYS A 344 -6.26 -9.78 9.23
CA LYS A 344 -6.28 -9.42 10.64
C LYS A 344 -5.04 -10.04 11.22
N VAL A 345 -4.05 -9.18 11.45
CA VAL A 345 -3.02 -9.41 12.45
C VAL A 345 -3.79 -9.91 13.67
N ASN A 346 -3.70 -11.21 13.92
CA ASN A 346 -4.52 -11.88 14.91
C ASN A 346 -3.94 -11.46 16.23
N THR A 347 -4.40 -10.33 16.80
CA THR A 347 -3.87 -9.79 18.05
C THR A 347 -3.86 -10.91 19.07
N ALA A 348 -4.91 -11.70 19.28
CA ALA A 348 -4.86 -12.81 20.24
C ALA A 348 -3.84 -13.96 19.99
N HIS A 349 -3.34 -14.21 18.77
CA HIS A 349 -2.33 -15.26 18.47
C HIS A 349 -0.93 -14.66 18.22
N ALA A 350 -0.87 -13.40 17.78
CA ALA A 350 0.28 -12.53 17.95
C ALA A 350 0.50 -12.36 19.45
N ASP A 351 -0.43 -11.80 20.21
CA ASP A 351 -0.53 -11.75 21.67
C ASP A 351 -0.39 -13.11 22.37
N LYS A 352 -0.65 -14.29 21.77
CA LYS A 352 -0.31 -15.60 22.42
C LYS A 352 1.11 -16.09 22.13
N LEU A 353 1.63 -15.86 20.92
CA LEU A 353 3.05 -16.06 20.60
C LEU A 353 3.92 -14.95 21.23
N LEU A 354 3.33 -13.78 21.50
CA LEU A 354 3.89 -12.65 22.24
C LEU A 354 3.56 -12.78 23.75
N ALA A 355 2.57 -13.57 24.22
CA ALA A 355 2.32 -13.74 25.67
C ALA A 355 3.02 -14.96 26.27
N SER A 356 3.40 -15.98 25.49
CA SER A 356 4.30 -17.02 26.01
C SER A 356 5.75 -16.56 26.02
N ASP A 357 6.15 -15.69 25.09
CA ASP A 357 7.54 -15.23 24.96
C ASP A 357 7.78 -13.78 25.51
N ASN A 358 6.78 -12.88 25.55
CA ASN A 358 6.98 -11.46 25.94
C ASN A 358 6.37 -11.05 27.28
N LYS A 359 6.42 -11.87 28.32
CA LYS A 359 6.09 -11.34 29.66
C LYS A 359 7.16 -10.35 30.20
N ILE A 360 8.24 -10.06 29.44
CA ILE A 360 9.31 -9.12 29.84
C ILE A 360 9.76 -8.13 28.72
N GLU A 361 9.33 -8.23 27.45
CA GLU A 361 9.80 -7.34 26.35
C GLU A 361 8.96 -6.04 26.21
N SER A 362 9.15 -5.16 27.19
CA SER A 362 8.74 -3.75 27.35
C SER A 362 8.36 -2.92 26.11
N ASN A 363 7.15 -2.32 26.12
CA ASN A 363 6.78 -0.91 25.86
C ASN A 363 7.72 0.06 25.10
N ILE A 364 8.52 -0.37 24.12
CA ILE A 364 9.33 0.54 23.30
C ILE A 364 8.45 1.24 22.26
N THR A 365 8.38 2.58 22.32
CA THR A 365 7.65 3.40 21.35
C THR A 365 8.60 4.18 20.46
N VAL A 366 8.26 4.34 19.18
CA VAL A 366 9.04 5.12 18.21
C VAL A 366 8.14 6.20 17.62
N ASN A 367 8.55 7.46 17.76
CA ASN A 367 7.81 8.63 17.31
C ASN A 367 8.61 9.38 16.23
N ASP A 368 7.93 9.78 15.16
CA ASP A 368 8.49 10.67 14.16
C ASP A 368 8.62 12.10 14.70
N ILE A 369 9.74 12.75 14.40
CA ILE A 369 9.95 14.17 14.66
C ILE A 369 10.25 14.88 13.35
N LYS A 370 9.70 16.08 13.18
CA LYS A 370 9.95 16.91 12.01
C LYS A 370 9.91 18.38 12.39
N ASN A 371 10.86 19.14 11.89
CA ASN A 371 10.82 20.59 11.82
C ASN A 371 10.50 20.98 10.36
N SER A 372 9.58 21.92 10.15
CA SER A 372 9.09 22.31 8.82
C SER A 372 10.16 22.82 7.86
N GLU A 373 11.33 23.22 8.38
CA GLU A 373 12.35 23.93 7.59
C GLU A 373 13.71 23.22 7.48
N SER A 374 14.03 22.22 8.33
CA SER A 374 15.42 21.74 8.43
C SER A 374 15.63 20.22 8.61
N TYR A 375 14.93 19.56 9.54
CA TYR A 375 15.19 18.13 9.81
C TYR A 375 13.95 17.26 9.99
N SER A 376 14.11 16.00 9.61
CA SER A 376 13.26 14.88 10.05
C SER A 376 14.08 13.90 10.88
N GLY A 377 13.43 13.13 11.75
CA GLY A 377 14.09 12.14 12.56
C GLY A 377 13.12 11.24 13.32
N LYS A 378 13.67 10.44 14.22
CA LYS A 378 12.90 9.56 15.11
C LYS A 378 13.41 9.65 16.54
N VAL A 379 12.47 9.62 17.48
CA VAL A 379 12.70 9.45 18.91
C VAL A 379 12.17 8.09 19.32
N MET A 380 12.97 7.30 20.02
CA MET A 380 12.58 6.01 20.56
C MET A 380 12.67 6.05 22.09
N ILE A 381 11.59 5.63 22.75
CA ILE A 381 11.45 5.60 24.20
C ILE A 381 11.61 4.15 24.67
N ILE A 382 12.52 3.92 25.61
CA ILE A 382 12.94 2.60 26.09
C ILE A 382 12.76 2.58 27.62
N PRO A 383 11.66 2.00 28.13
CA PRO A 383 11.32 2.10 29.55
C PRO A 383 12.30 1.40 30.50
N ASN A 384 12.97 0.33 30.06
CA ASN A 384 13.91 -0.41 30.89
C ASN A 384 15.35 -0.07 30.52
N PRO A 385 16.06 0.81 31.27
CA PRO A 385 17.44 1.19 30.97
C PRO A 385 18.42 0.01 31.06
N LYS A 386 18.13 -1.01 31.87
CA LYS A 386 19.02 -2.16 32.06
C LYS A 386 19.10 -3.08 30.85
N LYS A 387 18.22 -2.89 29.86
CA LYS A 387 18.27 -3.58 28.56
C LYS A 387 19.21 -2.90 27.58
N VAL A 388 19.63 -1.67 27.85
CA VAL A 388 20.58 -0.95 26.99
C VAL A 388 21.99 -1.46 27.25
N ALA A 389 22.67 -1.82 26.17
CA ALA A 389 24.01 -2.36 26.21
C ALA A 389 24.86 -1.82 25.06
N VAL A 390 26.19 -1.97 25.14
CA VAL A 390 27.09 -1.67 24.03
C VAL A 390 27.29 -2.94 23.18
N ALA A 391 27.18 -2.79 21.87
CA ALA A 391 27.66 -3.74 20.88
C ALA A 391 28.90 -3.17 20.20
N TYR A 392 29.83 -4.04 19.80
CA TYR A 392 31.07 -3.63 19.15
C TYR A 392 31.47 -4.61 18.05
N SER A 393 32.26 -4.15 17.08
CA SER A 393 32.78 -5.00 16.01
C SER A 393 33.86 -5.95 16.54
N SER A 394 33.83 -7.23 16.16
CA SER A 394 34.87 -8.19 16.52
C SER A 394 36.20 -7.96 15.80
N GLN A 395 36.25 -7.05 14.83
CA GLN A 395 37.40 -6.79 13.96
C GLN A 395 37.89 -5.32 14.02
N LEU A 396 37.82 -4.69 15.21
CA LEU A 396 38.30 -3.33 15.45
C LEU A 396 39.70 -3.10 14.86
N GLY A 397 39.88 -1.95 14.19
CA GLY A 397 41.13 -1.59 13.52
C GLY A 397 41.39 -2.30 12.18
N LYS A 398 40.51 -3.20 11.74
CA LYS A 398 40.55 -3.82 10.41
C LYS A 398 39.32 -3.46 9.59
N THR A 399 38.14 -3.78 10.11
CA THR A 399 36.85 -3.49 9.49
C THR A 399 35.77 -3.44 10.55
N ASN A 400 34.80 -2.57 10.35
CA ASN A 400 33.69 -2.36 11.27
C ASN A 400 32.39 -2.96 10.71
N ASN A 401 31.34 -2.93 11.51
CA ASN A 401 30.01 -3.45 11.16
C ASN A 401 29.00 -2.33 11.06
N THR A 402 27.93 -2.52 10.29
CA THR A 402 26.82 -1.56 10.32
C THR A 402 26.10 -1.62 11.68
N THR A 403 25.34 -0.57 12.03
CA THR A 403 24.55 -0.56 13.28
C THR A 403 23.57 -1.73 13.30
N SER A 404 22.95 -2.06 12.16
CA SER A 404 22.05 -3.21 12.04
C SER A 404 22.76 -4.57 12.17
N GLU A 405 23.99 -4.72 11.66
CA GLU A 405 24.81 -5.92 11.88
C GLU A 405 25.19 -6.09 13.35
N LEU A 406 25.59 -5.00 14.02
CA LEU A 406 25.88 -4.99 15.45
C LEU A 406 24.64 -5.34 16.29
N ALA A 407 23.47 -4.81 15.93
CA ALA A 407 22.21 -5.15 16.59
C ALA A 407 21.88 -6.64 16.42
N LYS A 408 21.97 -7.16 15.19
CA LYS A 408 21.69 -8.58 14.90
C LYS A 408 22.65 -9.53 15.62
N SER A 409 23.94 -9.18 15.73
CA SER A 409 24.92 -10.03 16.41
C SER A 409 24.63 -10.19 17.91
N GLN A 410 23.93 -9.24 18.51
CA GLN A 410 23.50 -9.27 19.92
C GLN A 410 22.05 -9.73 20.10
N ASN A 411 21.38 -10.18 19.02
CA ASN A 411 19.94 -10.47 19.02
C ASN A 411 19.10 -9.29 19.55
N ALA A 412 19.53 -8.05 19.31
CA ALA A 412 18.92 -6.85 19.86
C ALA A 412 17.65 -6.44 19.09
N ILE A 413 16.68 -5.89 19.83
CA ILE A 413 15.40 -5.42 19.31
C ILE A 413 15.47 -4.00 18.75
N ALA A 414 16.41 -3.18 19.25
CA ALA A 414 16.67 -1.82 18.79
C ALA A 414 18.16 -1.46 18.87
N ALA A 415 18.61 -0.47 18.08
CA ALA A 415 19.95 0.07 18.20
C ALA A 415 20.10 1.48 17.62
N ILE A 416 21.09 2.21 18.10
CA ILE A 416 21.66 3.42 17.48
C ILE A 416 23.18 3.32 17.42
N ASN A 417 23.82 3.98 16.45
CA ASN A 417 25.28 4.10 16.46
C ASN A 417 25.76 4.83 17.73
N ALA A 418 26.98 4.53 18.18
CA ALA A 418 27.51 5.05 19.45
C ALA A 418 28.68 6.03 19.26
N GLY A 419 29.90 5.62 19.63
CA GLY A 419 31.04 6.52 19.69
C GLY A 419 31.66 6.84 18.33
N ALA A 420 32.40 7.95 18.28
CA ALA A 420 33.19 8.32 17.10
C ALA A 420 34.43 7.41 16.94
N PHE A 421 35.07 7.51 15.79
CA PHE A 421 36.20 6.67 15.42
C PHE A 421 37.14 7.35 14.43
N TYR A 422 38.40 6.92 14.44
CA TYR A 422 39.46 7.43 13.57
C TYR A 422 39.42 6.78 12.18
N MET A 423 40.24 7.30 11.26
CA MET A 423 40.31 6.80 9.87
C MET A 423 40.80 5.35 9.78
N ASP A 424 41.53 4.87 10.78
CA ASP A 424 42.00 3.49 10.93
C ASP A 424 40.94 2.54 11.49
N GLN A 425 39.68 2.99 11.61
CA GLN A 425 38.54 2.22 12.11
C GLN A 425 38.56 1.93 13.63
N LEU A 426 39.52 2.49 14.38
CA LEU A 426 39.55 2.33 15.84
C LEU A 426 38.61 3.32 16.55
N PRO A 427 37.94 2.90 17.64
CA PRO A 427 37.12 3.80 18.46
C PRO A 427 37.95 4.96 19.02
N CYS A 428 37.34 6.14 19.13
CA CYS A 428 37.87 7.18 20.00
C CYS A 428 37.69 6.77 21.47
N GLY A 429 38.71 6.97 22.31
CA GLY A 429 38.63 6.68 23.74
C GLY A 429 38.60 5.19 24.07
N PHE A 430 37.44 4.63 24.42
CA PHE A 430 37.33 3.27 24.93
C PHE A 430 35.98 2.61 24.58
N ILE A 431 35.90 1.29 24.81
CA ILE A 431 34.63 0.53 24.84
C ILE A 431 34.58 -0.27 26.14
N ILE A 432 33.52 -0.09 26.92
CA ILE A 432 33.19 -0.92 28.09
C ILE A 432 31.97 -1.76 27.74
N LYS A 433 32.09 -3.08 27.93
CA LYS A 433 31.01 -4.06 27.79
C LYS A 433 31.00 -4.97 29.02
N ASP A 434 29.85 -5.11 29.66
CA ASP A 434 29.69 -5.92 30.88
C ASP A 434 30.73 -5.58 31.97
N GLY A 435 31.04 -4.29 32.12
CA GLY A 435 32.02 -3.77 33.09
C GLY A 435 33.48 -4.02 32.71
N LYS A 436 33.75 -4.62 31.56
CA LYS A 436 35.11 -4.90 31.06
C LYS A 436 35.50 -3.93 29.96
N PHE A 437 36.74 -3.47 30.00
CA PHE A 437 37.34 -2.67 28.93
C PHE A 437 37.70 -3.59 27.77
N ILE A 438 36.95 -3.50 26.69
CA ILE A 438 37.18 -4.25 25.45
C ILE A 438 38.26 -3.57 24.60
N TYR A 439 38.27 -2.24 24.61
CA TYR A 439 39.22 -1.40 23.92
C TYR A 439 39.50 -0.15 24.74
N THR A 440 40.76 0.30 24.73
CA THR A 440 41.22 1.55 25.36
C THR A 440 42.32 2.16 24.50
N GLN A 441 42.14 3.40 24.07
CA GLN A 441 43.12 4.16 23.30
C GLN A 441 44.38 4.48 24.10
N SER A 442 44.24 4.69 25.41
CA SER A 442 45.34 4.89 26.35
C SER A 442 45.04 4.17 27.67
N ASN A 443 46.09 3.59 28.27
CA ASN A 443 46.05 2.97 29.59
C ASN A 443 46.58 3.90 30.69
N ASP A 444 46.90 5.15 30.35
CA ASP A 444 47.28 6.14 31.36
C ASP A 444 46.10 6.40 32.31
N LYS A 445 46.38 6.27 33.61
CA LYS A 445 45.39 6.41 34.68
C LYS A 445 44.91 7.85 34.87
N THR A 446 45.66 8.83 34.38
CA THR A 446 45.34 10.26 34.54
C THR A 446 44.51 10.82 33.39
N THR A 447 44.57 10.17 32.22
CA THR A 447 43.82 10.58 31.04
C THR A 447 42.32 10.50 31.31
N LYS A 448 41.61 11.60 31.04
CA LYS A 448 40.15 11.66 31.06
C LYS A 448 39.59 11.54 29.65
N PHE A 449 38.49 10.81 29.55
CA PHE A 449 37.77 10.58 28.32
C PHE A 449 36.34 11.07 28.44
N ASP A 450 35.86 11.75 27.41
CA ASP A 450 34.43 12.00 27.27
C ASP A 450 33.70 10.66 27.19
N THR A 451 32.70 10.50 28.03
CA THR A 451 32.04 9.22 28.27
C THR A 451 30.55 9.39 28.14
N THR A 452 29.93 8.44 27.45
CA THR A 452 28.50 8.18 27.53
C THR A 452 28.29 6.70 27.80
N GLY A 453 27.49 6.36 28.80
CA GLY A 453 27.22 4.96 29.14
C GLY A 453 26.29 4.78 30.33
N PHE A 454 26.06 3.53 30.72
CA PHE A 454 25.17 3.14 31.79
C PHE A 454 25.92 2.42 32.91
N THR A 455 25.53 2.70 34.15
CA THR A 455 25.88 1.87 35.31
C THR A 455 25.11 0.56 35.30
N ASP A 456 25.50 -0.39 36.15
CA ASP A 456 24.76 -1.61 36.45
C ASP A 456 23.32 -1.37 36.98
N GLU A 457 23.10 -0.24 37.65
CA GLU A 457 21.78 0.24 38.07
C GLU A 457 20.92 0.77 36.92
N GLY A 458 21.49 0.98 35.73
CA GLY A 458 20.81 1.56 34.58
C GLY A 458 20.80 3.08 34.56
N LYS A 459 21.71 3.75 35.28
CA LYS A 459 21.84 5.21 35.29
C LYS A 459 22.74 5.67 34.14
N LEU A 460 22.27 6.61 33.33
CA LEU A 460 23.05 7.24 32.27
C LEU A 460 24.11 8.18 32.87
N ILE A 461 25.38 7.88 32.58
CA ILE A 461 26.56 8.64 32.95
C ILE A 461 27.06 9.37 31.71
N ILE A 462 27.23 10.68 31.85
CA ILE A 462 27.71 11.58 30.80
C ILE A 462 28.73 12.52 31.44
N GLY A 463 29.91 12.65 30.84
CA GLY A 463 30.96 13.55 31.32
C GLY A 463 32.37 13.06 31.03
N SER A 464 33.37 13.75 31.59
CA SER A 464 34.78 13.45 31.39
C SER A 464 35.35 12.72 32.61
N TYR A 465 35.80 11.47 32.42
CA TYR A 465 36.24 10.57 33.49
C TYR A 465 37.51 9.80 33.15
N THR A 466 38.29 9.45 34.17
CA THR A 466 39.37 8.46 34.03
C THR A 466 38.81 7.04 34.03
N LEU A 467 39.59 6.08 33.53
CA LEU A 467 39.19 4.66 33.54
C LEU A 467 38.97 4.14 34.97
N GLU A 468 39.70 4.65 35.97
CA GLU A 468 39.52 4.29 37.38
C GLU A 468 38.24 4.90 37.97
N GLU A 469 37.91 6.14 37.64
CA GLU A 469 36.65 6.77 38.04
C GLU A 469 35.43 6.02 37.47
N LEU A 470 35.52 5.52 36.23
CA LEU A 470 34.44 4.73 35.60
C LEU A 470 34.25 3.38 36.29
N LYS A 471 35.34 2.69 36.66
CA LYS A 471 35.27 1.46 37.46
C LYS A 471 34.65 1.72 38.82
N ALA A 472 35.09 2.76 39.51
CA ALA A 472 34.57 3.13 40.83
C ALA A 472 33.07 3.50 40.80
N LYS A 473 32.58 4.00 39.66
CA LYS A 473 31.16 4.34 39.44
C LYS A 473 30.29 3.15 39.00
N GLY A 474 30.84 1.93 38.89
CA GLY A 474 30.08 0.76 38.48
C GLY A 474 29.58 0.83 37.03
N VAL A 475 30.31 1.53 36.15
CA VAL A 475 29.92 1.64 34.73
C VAL A 475 30.01 0.28 34.06
N LYS A 476 28.89 -0.17 33.48
CA LYS A 476 28.76 -1.50 32.87
C LYS A 476 28.83 -1.46 31.35
N GLU A 477 28.25 -0.44 30.73
CA GLU A 477 28.07 -0.35 29.28
C GLU A 477 28.42 1.07 28.84
N ALA A 478 29.54 1.30 28.15
CA ALA A 478 29.94 2.68 27.80
C ALA A 478 30.85 2.77 26.58
N VAL A 479 30.86 3.95 25.97
CA VAL A 479 31.79 4.34 24.91
C VAL A 479 32.54 5.61 25.30
N GLY A 480 33.80 5.71 24.88
CA GLY A 480 34.67 6.88 25.06
C GLY A 480 34.35 7.99 24.06
N TYR A 481 33.09 8.41 24.04
CA TYR A 481 32.64 9.57 23.28
C TYR A 481 31.33 10.10 23.88
N GLY A 482 31.07 11.36 23.64
CA GLY A 482 29.74 11.94 23.77
C GLY A 482 29.78 13.34 24.36
N LEU A 483 29.21 14.29 23.63
CA LEU A 483 29.14 15.68 24.04
C LEU A 483 27.93 15.87 24.97
N PRO A 484 28.10 16.31 26.23
CA PRO A 484 26.99 16.55 27.14
C PRO A 484 26.06 17.65 26.61
N LEU A 485 24.78 17.34 26.41
CA LEU A 485 23.74 18.28 25.95
C LEU A 485 22.88 18.79 27.10
N ILE A 486 22.46 17.88 27.97
CA ILE A 486 21.54 18.13 29.09
C ILE A 486 22.13 17.46 30.32
N ILE A 487 22.20 18.18 31.43
CA ILE A 487 22.59 17.67 32.74
C ILE A 487 21.59 18.19 33.78
N ASN A 488 21.03 17.29 34.57
CA ASN A 488 20.02 17.61 35.60
C ASN A 488 18.84 18.45 35.07
N GLY A 489 18.34 18.13 33.88
CA GLY A 489 17.18 18.77 33.26
C GLY A 489 17.46 20.14 32.65
N LYS A 490 18.72 20.58 32.62
CA LYS A 490 19.13 21.86 32.03
C LYS A 490 20.10 21.64 30.89
N SER A 491 19.94 22.40 29.81
CA SER A 491 20.91 22.43 28.72
C SER A 491 22.27 22.93 29.24
N VAL A 492 23.35 22.29 28.80
CA VAL A 492 24.72 22.67 29.18
C VAL A 492 25.07 24.02 28.58
N SER A 493 25.63 24.93 29.39
CA SER A 493 25.96 26.29 28.94
C SER A 493 26.85 26.30 27.69
N GLY A 494 26.45 27.06 26.68
CA GLY A 494 27.19 27.20 25.43
C GLY A 494 27.01 26.05 24.43
N VAL A 495 26.40 24.91 24.82
CA VAL A 495 26.29 23.74 23.94
C VAL A 495 25.40 23.99 22.73
N ASN A 496 24.33 24.78 22.90
CA ASN A 496 23.41 25.13 21.82
C ASN A 496 24.00 26.12 20.82
N SER A 497 25.12 26.76 21.18
CA SER A 497 25.87 27.69 20.32
C SER A 497 27.07 27.02 19.64
N LEU A 498 27.28 25.71 19.84
CA LEU A 498 28.32 24.95 19.15
C LEU A 498 27.98 24.84 17.65
N ASP A 499 28.81 25.47 16.82
CA ASP A 499 28.70 25.36 15.37
C ASP A 499 29.33 24.05 14.87
N LEU A 500 28.60 22.95 15.01
CA LEU A 500 28.90 21.69 14.32
C LEU A 500 28.25 21.63 12.93
N GLY A 501 27.66 22.74 12.47
CA GLY A 501 26.84 22.82 11.27
C GLY A 501 25.50 22.06 11.36
N VAL A 502 24.81 22.04 10.21
CA VAL A 502 23.56 21.30 10.01
C VAL A 502 23.87 19.92 9.43
N GLY A 503 23.34 18.85 10.03
CA GLY A 503 23.55 17.50 9.50
C GLY A 503 22.80 16.41 10.26
N PRO A 504 22.92 15.14 9.83
CA PRO A 504 22.38 14.02 10.58
C PRO A 504 23.04 13.95 11.97
N ARG A 505 22.25 13.67 13.00
CA ARG A 505 22.72 13.58 14.39
C ARG A 505 22.14 12.36 15.08
N THR A 506 22.95 11.75 15.94
CA THR A 506 22.51 10.72 16.89
C THR A 506 22.72 11.24 18.30
N ALA A 507 21.78 10.99 19.19
CA ALA A 507 21.85 11.34 20.59
C ALA A 507 21.16 10.29 21.46
N ILE A 508 21.57 10.26 22.72
CA ILE A 508 20.99 9.41 23.75
C ILE A 508 20.66 10.26 24.98
N GLY A 509 19.52 10.00 25.59
CA GLY A 509 19.08 10.67 26.81
C GLY A 509 18.41 9.72 27.80
N GLN A 510 18.16 10.23 29.00
CA GLN A 510 17.44 9.52 30.04
C GLN A 510 16.51 10.49 30.79
N MET A 511 15.28 10.05 31.05
CA MET A 511 14.28 10.76 31.86
C MET A 511 14.52 10.53 33.36
N ALA A 512 13.84 11.31 34.21
CA ALA A 512 13.98 11.22 35.67
C ALA A 512 13.60 9.84 36.24
N ASP A 513 12.70 9.11 35.58
CA ASP A 513 12.24 7.78 35.97
C ASP A 513 13.16 6.64 35.51
N GLY A 514 14.26 6.97 34.80
CA GLY A 514 15.21 6.01 34.25
C GLY A 514 14.93 5.59 32.80
N THR A 515 13.79 5.98 32.22
CA THR A 515 13.45 5.70 30.82
C THR A 515 14.50 6.29 29.87
N VAL A 516 15.00 5.47 28.93
CA VAL A 516 16.03 5.87 27.96
C VAL A 516 15.38 6.41 26.69
N ILE A 517 16.03 7.40 26.09
CA ILE A 517 15.63 8.04 24.85
C ILE A 517 16.75 7.84 23.83
N PHE A 518 16.45 7.18 22.71
CA PHE A 518 17.31 7.20 21.52
C PHE A 518 16.76 8.21 20.53
N LEU A 519 17.62 9.06 19.97
CA LEU A 519 17.25 10.08 18.99
C LEU A 519 18.19 10.00 17.79
N VAL A 520 17.63 9.86 16.59
CA VAL A 520 18.37 9.98 15.34
C VAL A 520 17.64 10.95 14.41
N THR A 521 18.37 11.93 13.89
CA THR A 521 17.90 12.87 12.88
C THR A 521 18.57 12.57 11.55
N ASP A 522 17.78 12.59 10.49
CA ASP A 522 18.25 12.47 9.12
C ASP A 522 18.80 13.82 8.65
N GLY A 523 19.67 13.80 7.65
CA GLY A 523 20.23 15.02 7.07
C GLY A 523 20.97 14.74 5.77
N ARG A 524 21.42 15.81 5.10
CA ARG A 524 22.15 15.75 3.82
C ARG A 524 21.40 14.95 2.74
N ASN A 525 20.08 15.02 2.73
CA ASN A 525 19.23 14.40 1.70
C ASN A 525 18.09 15.33 1.29
N THR A 526 17.36 14.98 0.21
CA THR A 526 16.33 15.85 -0.38
C THR A 526 15.13 16.13 0.53
N ASN A 527 14.95 15.34 1.60
CA ASN A 527 13.83 15.46 2.53
C ASN A 527 14.24 16.08 3.88
N SER A 528 15.54 16.18 4.15
CA SER A 528 16.11 16.67 5.42
C SER A 528 17.52 17.22 5.18
N ILE A 529 17.72 18.52 5.44
CA ILE A 529 19.06 19.13 5.38
C ILE A 529 19.89 18.71 6.61
N GLY A 530 19.24 18.49 7.76
CA GLY A 530 19.86 18.02 9.00
C GLY A 530 19.49 18.86 10.21
N ALA A 531 19.84 18.38 11.39
CA ALA A 531 19.57 19.05 12.67
C ALA A 531 20.83 19.74 13.20
N THR A 532 20.63 20.87 13.87
CA THR A 532 21.66 21.53 14.70
C THR A 532 21.77 20.85 16.07
N VAL A 533 22.81 21.17 16.83
CA VAL A 533 22.96 20.70 18.23
C VAL A 533 21.81 21.20 19.10
N LYS A 534 21.35 22.43 18.85
CA LYS A 534 20.21 23.02 19.54
C LYS A 534 18.92 22.25 19.25
N ASP A 535 18.65 21.92 17.99
CA ASP A 535 17.46 21.15 17.60
C ASP A 535 17.38 19.80 18.33
N VAL A 536 18.51 19.09 18.39
CA VAL A 536 18.61 17.80 19.10
C VAL A 536 18.35 17.99 20.59
N THR A 537 18.94 19.02 21.19
CA THR A 537 18.77 19.35 22.62
C THR A 537 17.32 19.69 22.95
N ASP A 538 16.67 20.51 22.12
CA ASP A 538 15.27 20.92 22.29
C ASP A 538 14.33 19.70 22.19
N VAL A 539 14.58 18.79 21.24
CA VAL A 539 13.81 17.55 21.12
C VAL A 539 13.96 16.68 22.38
N LEU A 540 15.17 16.53 22.90
CA LEU A 540 15.42 15.72 24.09
C LEU A 540 14.76 16.32 25.34
N LEU A 541 14.87 17.64 25.54
CA LEU A 541 14.17 18.34 26.63
C LEU A 541 12.65 18.20 26.51
N LYS A 542 12.11 18.35 25.31
CA LYS A 542 10.67 18.18 25.04
C LYS A 542 10.20 16.76 25.36
N ASN A 543 11.05 15.76 25.19
CA ASN A 543 10.79 14.37 25.56
C ASN A 543 11.16 14.06 27.02
N GLY A 544 11.44 15.06 27.86
CA GLY A 544 11.65 14.88 29.30
C GLY A 544 13.04 14.38 29.69
N ALA A 545 14.04 14.46 28.81
CA ALA A 545 15.40 14.08 29.15
C ALA A 545 15.95 14.96 30.28
N VAL A 546 16.41 14.34 31.36
CA VAL A 546 17.14 15.01 32.45
C VAL A 546 18.65 14.91 32.28
N ASN A 547 19.14 13.89 31.57
CA ASN A 547 20.54 13.80 31.15
C ASN A 547 20.57 13.37 29.68
N ALA A 548 21.42 13.97 28.86
CA ALA A 548 21.57 13.56 27.46
C ALA A 548 22.91 13.95 26.85
N ALA A 549 23.37 13.16 25.88
CA ALA A 549 24.60 13.37 25.14
C ALA A 549 24.40 13.21 23.63
N LEU A 550 25.14 14.00 22.87
CA LEU A 550 25.29 13.85 21.42
C LEU A 550 26.35 12.79 21.14
N LEU A 551 26.03 11.86 20.25
CA LEU A 551 26.89 10.75 19.83
C LEU A 551 27.49 11.01 18.45
N ASP A 552 28.17 10.02 17.86
CA ASP A 552 28.69 10.17 16.50
C ASP A 552 27.56 10.46 15.51
N GLY A 553 27.78 11.42 14.63
CA GLY A 553 26.76 11.95 13.73
C GLY A 553 27.09 11.74 12.27
N GLY A 554 26.52 12.60 11.41
CA GLY A 554 26.76 12.56 9.98
C GLY A 554 26.39 11.19 9.39
N SER A 555 27.25 10.66 8.53
CA SER A 555 27.04 9.37 7.84
C SER A 555 26.93 8.17 8.78
N SER A 556 27.32 8.29 10.04
CA SER A 556 27.17 7.23 11.05
C SER A 556 25.73 7.14 11.59
N SER A 557 24.94 8.21 11.47
CA SER A 557 23.63 8.36 12.12
C SER A 557 22.63 7.31 11.64
N THR A 558 22.36 6.33 12.50
CA THR A 558 21.53 5.17 12.16
C THR A 558 20.70 4.74 13.34
N MET A 559 19.41 4.44 13.11
CA MET A 559 18.50 3.81 14.05
C MET A 559 17.95 2.51 13.47
N TYR A 560 18.10 1.42 14.22
CA TYR A 560 17.59 0.10 13.91
C TYR A 560 16.47 -0.27 14.90
N TYR A 561 15.40 -0.87 14.40
CA TYR A 561 14.30 -1.40 15.20
C TYR A 561 13.64 -2.59 14.52
N LYS A 562 13.43 -3.68 15.27
CA LYS A 562 12.70 -4.89 14.85
C LYS A 562 13.09 -5.38 13.45
N GLY A 563 14.39 -5.60 13.23
CA GLY A 563 14.91 -6.16 11.97
C GLY A 563 15.17 -5.14 10.87
N ASN A 564 14.83 -3.86 11.05
CA ASN A 564 14.91 -2.85 9.99
C ASN A 564 15.67 -1.60 10.45
N VAL A 565 16.40 -0.97 9.53
CA VAL A 565 16.84 0.42 9.70
C VAL A 565 15.64 1.32 9.45
N ILE A 566 15.33 2.20 10.39
CA ILE A 566 14.09 2.97 10.38
C ILE A 566 14.28 4.45 10.03
N ASN A 567 15.50 4.98 10.11
CA ASN A 567 15.83 6.32 9.62
C ASN A 567 16.43 6.27 8.18
N THR A 568 16.81 7.40 7.61
CA THR A 568 17.46 7.51 6.30
C THR A 568 18.94 7.88 6.45
N PRO A 569 19.87 6.89 6.50
CA PRO A 569 21.31 7.17 6.57
C PRO A 569 21.76 8.08 5.42
N SER A 570 22.67 9.02 5.71
CA SER A 570 23.11 10.01 4.72
C SER A 570 24.15 9.51 3.72
N ASN A 571 24.65 8.27 3.88
CA ASN A 571 25.63 7.70 2.97
C ASN A 571 24.92 7.04 1.78
N SER A 572 25.46 7.22 0.58
CA SER A 572 24.86 6.74 -0.68
C SER A 572 24.82 5.21 -0.82
N SER A 573 25.59 4.52 0.04
CA SER A 573 25.63 3.05 0.17
C SER A 573 24.80 2.50 1.35
N GLY A 574 24.02 3.34 2.05
CA GLY A 574 23.22 2.94 3.21
C GLY A 574 23.92 3.22 4.53
N GLU A 575 23.86 2.30 5.49
CA GLU A 575 24.50 2.47 6.81
C GLU A 575 26.03 2.58 6.66
N ARG A 576 26.66 3.49 7.40
CA ARG A 576 28.12 3.47 7.57
C ARG A 576 28.48 2.38 8.58
N LYS A 577 29.60 1.71 8.33
CA LYS A 577 30.21 0.78 9.29
C LYS A 577 30.80 1.58 10.45
N VAL A 578 30.41 1.22 11.67
CA VAL A 578 30.80 1.87 12.93
C VAL A 578 31.38 0.83 13.89
N PRO A 579 32.33 1.20 14.77
CA PRO A 579 32.94 0.23 15.67
C PRO A 579 32.05 -0.16 16.83
N SER A 580 31.09 0.69 17.20
CA SER A 580 30.20 0.47 18.33
C SER A 580 28.79 1.04 18.12
N ALA A 581 27.84 0.44 18.82
CA ALA A 581 26.43 0.83 18.85
C ALA A 581 25.87 0.66 20.27
N PHE A 582 24.90 1.49 20.65
CA PHE A 582 24.03 1.20 21.78
C PHE A 582 22.88 0.35 21.27
N VAL A 583 22.69 -0.81 21.87
CA VAL A 583 21.67 -1.80 21.50
C VAL A 583 20.71 -2.00 22.67
N VAL A 584 19.47 -2.39 22.36
CA VAL A 584 18.47 -2.79 23.35
C VAL A 584 18.28 -4.29 23.23
N LEU A 585 18.65 -5.01 24.28
CA LEU A 585 18.49 -6.45 24.37
C LEU A 585 17.02 -6.83 24.59
N PRO A 586 16.60 -8.03 24.17
CA PRO A 586 15.21 -8.51 24.23
C PRO A 586 14.53 -8.29 25.58
#